data_AF-A0A226MAX2-F1
#
_entry.id   AF-A0A226MAX2-F1
#
_cell.length_a   1.000
_cell.length_b   1.000
_cell.length_c   1.000
_cell.angle_alpha   90.00
_cell.angle_beta   90.00
_cell.angle_gamma   90.00
#
_symmetry.space_group_name_H-M   'P 1'
#
loop_
_entity.id
_entity.type
_entity.pdbx_description
1 polymer ?
#
loop_
_entity_poly.entity_id
_entity_poly.type
_entity_poly.pdbx_seq_one_letter_code
_entity_poly.pdbx_strand_id
1 'polypeptide(L)'
;MAEGSLLPPVLGEVQELFPCLAPFEVRLLLLSVWEYLREHSPLPQRFSFQPQRGLFRRDFAREGDPAKYLVALHSVLHRNVDRLGLLAGRFRS
;
A
#
# COMPACT_ATOMS: atom_id res chain seq x y z
N MET A 1 -4.96 -9.05 1.56
CA MET A 1 -3.61 -8.74 2.10
C MET A 1 -3.63 -7.55 3.05
N ALA A 2 -4.30 -6.45 2.69
CA ALA A 2 -4.44 -5.27 3.55
C ALA A 2 -5.07 -5.57 4.92
N GLU A 3 -6.20 -6.30 4.96
CA GLU A 3 -6.90 -6.65 6.21
C GLU A 3 -6.05 -7.51 7.17
N GLY A 4 -5.10 -8.29 6.63
CA GLY A 4 -4.18 -9.11 7.41
C GLY A 4 -3.03 -8.33 8.07
N SER A 5 -3.05 -6.99 8.04
CA SER A 5 -1.94 -6.14 8.47
C SER A 5 -0.62 -6.47 7.75
N LEU A 6 -0.69 -6.92 6.49
CA LEU A 6 0.49 -7.24 5.69
C LEU A 6 1.01 -6.05 4.89
N LEU A 7 0.12 -5.10 4.61
CA LEU A 7 0.41 -3.90 3.81
C LEU A 7 0.04 -2.66 4.62
N PRO A 8 0.79 -1.56 4.49
CA PRO A 8 0.42 -0.29 5.07
C PRO A 8 -0.89 0.19 4.41
N PRO A 9 -1.71 0.98 5.14
CA PRO A 9 -3.04 1.39 4.67
C PRO A 9 -3.02 1.97 3.24
N VAL A 10 -2.06 2.85 2.95
CA VAL A 10 -1.92 3.50 1.64
C VAL A 10 -1.73 2.51 0.50
N LEU A 11 -0.93 1.45 0.70
CA LEU A 11 -0.76 0.38 -0.31
C LEU A 11 -1.99 -0.54 -0.38
N GLY A 12 -2.72 -0.70 0.72
CA GLY A 12 -3.97 -1.44 0.76
C GLY A 12 -5.09 -0.76 -0.03
N GLU A 13 -5.16 0.57 0.01
CA GLU A 13 -6.17 1.38 -0.70
C GLU A 13 -5.99 1.39 -2.21
N VAL A 14 -4.80 1.03 -2.72
CA VAL A 14 -4.51 0.98 -4.17
C VAL A 14 -5.44 0.02 -4.92
N GLN A 15 -5.95 -1.02 -4.25
CA GLN A 15 -6.90 -1.97 -4.86
C GLN A 15 -8.19 -1.28 -5.33
N GLU A 16 -8.60 -0.18 -4.71
CA GLU A 16 -9.79 0.60 -5.10
C GLU A 16 -9.61 1.27 -6.46
N LEU A 17 -8.37 1.49 -6.89
CA LEU A 17 -8.05 2.11 -8.18
C LEU A 17 -8.07 1.10 -9.34
N PHE A 18 -7.89 -0.19 -9.07
CA PHE A 18 -7.74 -1.23 -10.10
C PHE A 18 -8.84 -1.25 -11.17
N PRO A 19 -10.14 -1.05 -10.85
CA PRO A 19 -11.20 -1.02 -11.86
C PRO A 19 -11.07 0.12 -12.86
N CYS A 20 -10.34 1.19 -12.52
CA CYS A 20 -10.22 2.40 -13.33
C CYS A 20 -8.91 2.49 -14.13
N LEU A 21 -7.98 1.56 -13.88
CA LEU A 21 -6.63 1.57 -14.44
C LEU A 21 -6.46 0.62 -15.62
N ALA A 22 -5.50 0.93 -16.48
CA ALA A 22 -5.11 0.02 -17.54
C ALA A 22 -4.38 -1.22 -16.96
N PRO A 23 -4.43 -2.38 -17.64
CA PRO A 23 -3.80 -3.61 -17.13
C PRO A 23 -2.30 -3.47 -16.81
N PHE A 24 -1.57 -2.67 -17.59
CA PHE A 24 -0.14 -2.45 -17.36
C PHE A 24 0.12 -1.58 -16.11
N GLU A 25 -0.76 -0.63 -15.81
CA GLU A 25 -0.67 0.22 -14.62
C GLU A 25 -0.93 -0.59 -13.37
N VAL A 26 -1.94 -1.47 -13.40
CA VAL A 26 -2.18 -2.45 -12.34
C VAL A 26 -0.94 -3.30 -12.10
N ARG A 27 -0.29 -3.80 -13.17
CA ARG A 27 0.97 -4.56 -13.04
C ARG A 27 2.08 -3.73 -12.37
N LEU A 28 2.24 -2.46 -12.73
CA LEU A 28 3.25 -1.58 -12.09
C LEU A 28 2.98 -1.42 -10.59
N LEU A 29 1.71 -1.20 -10.21
CA LEU A 29 1.33 -1.07 -8.81
C LEU A 29 1.55 -2.37 -8.03
N LEU A 30 1.23 -3.51 -8.62
CA LEU A 30 1.50 -4.82 -8.03
C LEU A 30 2.99 -5.10 -7.86
N LEU A 31 3.86 -4.60 -8.76
CA LEU A 31 5.30 -4.69 -8.59
C LEU A 31 5.79 -3.87 -7.39
N SER A 32 5.25 -2.67 -7.16
CA SER A 32 5.57 -1.89 -5.96
C SER A 32 5.10 -2.56 -4.67
N VAL A 33 3.91 -3.19 -4.68
CA VAL A 33 3.42 -4.01 -3.57
C VAL A 33 4.33 -5.22 -3.34
N TRP A 34 4.78 -5.87 -4.41
CA TRP A 34 5.71 -6.99 -4.34
C TRP A 34 7.07 -6.58 -3.75
N GLU A 35 7.64 -5.46 -4.19
CA GLU A 35 8.87 -4.91 -3.63
C GLU A 35 8.73 -4.61 -2.13
N TYR A 36 7.61 -4.01 -1.73
CA TYR A 36 7.31 -3.81 -0.32
C TYR A 36 7.32 -5.14 0.44
N LEU A 37 6.56 -6.14 -0.01
CA LEU A 37 6.48 -7.45 0.66
C LEU A 37 7.81 -8.20 0.69
N ARG A 38 8.64 -8.05 -0.35
CA ARG A 38 9.97 -8.67 -0.42
C ARG A 38 10.89 -8.13 0.68
N GLU A 39 10.88 -6.82 0.90
CA GLU A 39 11.66 -6.18 1.98
C GLU A 39 10.98 -6.33 3.35
N HIS A 40 9.65 -6.40 3.34
CA HIS A 40 8.78 -6.44 4.51
C HIS A 40 8.10 -7.79 4.67
N SER A 41 8.88 -8.87 4.61
CA SER A 41 8.34 -10.24 4.63
C SER A 41 7.39 -10.48 5.81
N PRO A 42 6.25 -11.18 5.60
CA PRO A 42 5.19 -11.34 6.59
C PRO A 42 5.54 -12.41 7.62
N LEU A 43 6.65 -12.23 8.32
CA LEU A 43 7.11 -13.14 9.36
C LEU A 43 6.37 -12.86 10.68
N PRO A 44 6.01 -13.90 11.47
CA PRO A 44 5.31 -13.73 12.75
C PRO A 44 5.98 -12.75 13.71
N GLN A 45 7.31 -12.67 13.67
CA GLN A 45 8.13 -11.80 14.52
C GLN A 45 7.87 -10.29 14.31
N ARG A 46 7.30 -9.89 13.17
CA ARG A 46 6.98 -8.48 12.87
C ARG A 46 5.62 -8.05 13.40
N PHE A 47 4.86 -8.98 13.98
CA PHE A 47 3.58 -8.68 14.60
C PHE A 47 3.77 -8.51 16.10
N SER A 48 3.28 -7.39 16.63
CA SER A 48 3.26 -7.10 18.06
C SER A 48 1.85 -7.32 18.61
N PHE A 49 1.78 -7.90 19.82
CA PHE A 49 0.50 -8.08 20.50
C PHE A 49 -0.05 -6.72 20.96
N GLN A 50 -1.28 -6.40 20.57
CA GLN A 50 -1.99 -5.20 21.03
C GLN A 50 -2.97 -5.58 22.15
N PRO A 51 -2.61 -5.39 23.44
CA PRO A 51 -3.42 -5.86 24.56
C PRO A 51 -4.79 -5.18 24.62
N GLN A 52 -4.93 -3.94 24.12
CA GLN A 52 -6.23 -3.26 24.10
C GLN A 52 -7.24 -3.91 23.13
N ARG A 53 -6.76 -4.66 22.13
CA ARG A 53 -7.59 -5.28 21.09
C ARG A 53 -7.56 -6.81 21.13
N GLY A 54 -6.66 -7.41 21.90
CA GLY A 54 -6.47 -8.86 21.96
C GLY A 54 -5.96 -9.47 20.65
N LEU A 55 -5.30 -8.69 19.80
CA LEU A 55 -4.92 -9.09 18.43
C LEU A 55 -3.44 -8.81 18.18
N PHE A 56 -2.83 -9.63 17.32
CA PHE A 56 -1.51 -9.38 16.77
C PHE A 56 -1.63 -8.44 15.57
N ARG A 57 -0.94 -7.31 15.62
CA ARG A 57 -0.89 -6.33 14.51
C ARG A 57 0.52 -5.90 14.21
N ARG A 58 0.72 -5.50 12.96
CA ARG A 58 1.98 -4.99 12.45
C ARG A 58 2.07 -3.49 12.73
N ASP A 59 3.19 -3.05 13.29
CA ASP A 59 3.46 -1.63 13.54
C ASP A 59 4.25 -1.04 12.36
N PHE A 60 3.52 -0.50 11.38
CA PHE A 60 4.10 0.06 10.17
C PHE A 60 4.97 1.31 10.42
N ALA A 61 4.76 2.02 11.54
CA ALA A 61 5.57 3.19 11.88
C ALA A 61 7.04 2.83 12.13
N ARG A 62 7.32 1.57 12.50
CA ARG A 62 8.66 1.04 12.74
C ARG A 62 9.35 0.50 11.49
N GLU A 63 8.62 0.40 10.38
CA GLU A 63 9.10 -0.24 9.15
C GLU A 63 9.70 0.75 8.14
N GLY A 64 9.72 2.04 8.50
CA GLY A 64 10.28 3.11 7.68
C GLY A 64 9.25 3.75 6.75
N ASP A 65 9.73 4.65 5.90
CA ASP A 65 8.88 5.46 5.03
C ASP A 65 8.32 4.64 3.84
N PRO A 66 6.99 4.49 3.71
CA PRO A 66 6.39 3.82 2.57
C PRO A 66 6.52 4.62 1.26
N ALA A 67 6.90 5.90 1.29
CA ALA A 67 6.92 6.79 0.12
C ALA A 67 7.71 6.22 -1.07
N LYS A 68 8.79 5.48 -0.81
CA LYS A 68 9.59 4.85 -1.87
C LYS A 68 8.79 3.84 -2.72
N TYR A 69 7.79 3.18 -2.14
CA TYR A 69 6.91 2.25 -2.85
C TYR A 69 5.69 2.95 -3.46
N LEU A 70 5.45 4.22 -3.12
CA LEU A 70 4.35 5.02 -3.64
C LEU A 70 4.73 5.79 -4.91
N VAL A 71 6.00 5.80 -5.32
CA VAL A 71 6.46 6.52 -6.53
C VAL A 71 5.71 6.07 -7.78
N ALA A 72 5.54 4.76 -7.96
CA ALA A 72 4.77 4.23 -9.08
C ALA A 72 3.29 4.63 -8.99
N LEU A 73 2.72 4.64 -7.79
CA LEU A 73 1.35 5.07 -7.52
C LEU A 73 1.15 6.54 -7.87
N HIS A 74 2.02 7.43 -7.42
CA HIS A 74 1.96 8.85 -7.75
C HIS A 74 2.11 9.09 -9.25
N SER A 75 2.97 8.34 -9.93
CA SER A 75 3.13 8.42 -11.39
C SER A 75 1.86 7.99 -12.14
N VAL A 76 1.22 6.90 -11.70
CA VAL A 76 -0.03 6.39 -12.28
C VAL A 76 -1.19 7.35 -12.01
N LEU A 77 -1.30 7.89 -10.80
CA LEU A 77 -2.31 8.90 -10.44
C LEU A 77 -2.14 10.18 -11.24
N HIS A 78 -0.90 10.68 -11.39
CA HIS A 78 -0.60 11.87 -12.17
C HIS A 78 -0.93 11.68 -13.65
N ARG A 79 -0.60 10.51 -14.23
CA ARG A 79 -0.95 10.16 -15.61
C ARG A 79 -2.46 10.10 -15.84
N ASN A 80 -3.23 9.71 -14.83
CA ASN A 80 -4.69 9.58 -14.89
C ASN A 80 -5.42 10.72 -14.16
N VAL A 81 -4.79 11.89 -14.01
CA VAL A 81 -5.33 12.99 -13.19
C VAL A 81 -6.72 13.43 -13.63
N ASP A 82 -7.01 13.38 -14.93
CA ASP A 82 -8.32 13.74 -15.50
C ASP A 82 -9.46 12.86 -14.98
N ARG A 83 -9.16 11.62 -14.55
CA ARG A 83 -10.14 10.64 -14.07
C ARG A 83 -10.02 10.37 -12.57
N LEU A 84 -8.81 10.41 -12.02
CA LEU A 84 -8.47 10.00 -10.65
C LEU A 84 -8.04 11.17 -9.76
N GLY A 85 -8.05 12.41 -10.25
CA GLY A 85 -7.62 13.59 -9.50
C GLY A 85 -8.34 13.78 -8.16
N LEU A 86 -9.63 13.44 -8.08
CA LEU A 86 -10.41 13.49 -6.84
C LEU A 86 -9.95 12.45 -5.80
N LEU A 87 -9.38 11.33 -6.25
CA LEU A 87 -8.88 10.26 -5.39
C LEU A 87 -7.42 10.49 -4.96
N ALA A 88 -6.68 11.34 -5.67
CA ALA A 88 -5.27 11.63 -5.38
C ALA A 88 -5.03 12.16 -3.96
N GLY A 89 -6.01 12.86 -3.37
CA GLY A 89 -5.94 13.35 -2.00
C GLY A 89 -5.78 12.26 -0.94
N ARG A 90 -6.27 11.03 -1.20
CA ARG A 90 -6.18 9.89 -0.27
C ARG A 90 -4.76 9.30 -0.19
N PHE A 91 -3.93 9.55 -1.20
CA PHE A 91 -2.60 8.96 -1.33
C PHE A 91 -1.47 9.97 -1.08
N ARG A 92 -1.78 11.11 -0.44
CA ARG A 92 -0.78 12.02 0.10
C ARG A 92 -0.28 11.49 1.45
N SER A 93 0.91 10.90 1.45
CA SER A 93 1.68 10.58 2.66
C SER A 93 2.39 11.82 3.18
#